data_AF-A0A0R3QEN2-F1
#
_entry.id   AF-A0A0R3QEN2-F1
#
_cell.length_a   1.000
_cell.length_b   1.000
_cell.length_c   1.000
_cell.angle_alpha   90.00
_cell.angle_beta   90.00
_cell.angle_gamma   90.00
#
_symmetry.space_group_name_H-M   'P 1'
#
loop_
_entity.id
_entity.type
_entity.pdbx_description
1 polymer ?
#
loop_
_entity_poly.entity_id
_entity_poly.type
_entity_poly.pdbx_seq_one_letter_code
_entity_poly.pdbx_strand_id
1 'polypeptide(L)'
;LSDVFITEVADGLCCQLSFPAPRIAPTRPDLSHDTQQNWEIPRNQLQLKRKLGDGNFGDVWYGKWRGMVEVAIKTMKPGTMSPEAFLGEAQIMKQCDHPNLVKLYAVCTKEEPFYIITEYMVNGALLHYLRSEGSSLTLQALVDMCAQIANGMMYLEERKLVHRDLAARNVLVGDKISGVPVVKVADFGLARKLMEEDIYEARTGAKFPIKWTAPEAATCGNFTVKSDVWSYGILLYEIITKGQVPYPGDNIIA
;
A
#
# COMPACT_ATOMS: atom_id res chain seq x y z
N LEU A 1 14.97 20.09 29.29
CA LEU A 1 14.29 20.60 28.08
C LEU A 1 12.75 20.57 28.21
N SER A 2 12.18 20.36 29.41
CA SER A 2 10.73 20.15 29.61
C SER A 2 9.90 21.41 29.87
N ASP A 3 10.50 22.58 30.10
CA ASP A 3 9.79 23.70 30.74
C ASP A 3 9.46 24.87 29.79
N VAL A 4 9.60 24.70 28.47
CA VAL A 4 9.52 25.82 27.50
C VAL A 4 8.13 25.99 26.85
N PHE A 5 7.20 25.05 27.03
CA PHE A 5 5.95 25.02 26.23
C PHE A 5 4.64 25.11 27.03
N ILE A 6 4.71 25.32 28.35
CA ILE A 6 3.51 25.43 29.20
C ILE A 6 3.29 26.90 29.51
N THR A 7 2.15 27.45 29.06
CA THR A 7 1.78 28.85 29.32
C THR A 7 0.81 28.92 30.50
N GLU A 8 1.07 29.77 31.49
CA GLU A 8 0.19 29.94 32.66
C GLU A 8 -1.15 30.60 32.33
N VAL A 9 -1.25 31.33 31.22
CA VAL A 9 -2.47 31.98 30.73
C VAL A 9 -2.59 31.83 29.22
N ALA A 10 -3.82 31.85 28.69
CA ALA A 10 -4.06 31.67 27.26
C ALA A 10 -3.67 32.89 26.42
N ASP A 11 -3.63 34.10 27.01
CA ASP A 11 -3.20 35.35 26.37
C ASP A 11 -3.78 35.59 24.96
N GLY A 12 -5.09 35.42 24.81
CA GLY A 12 -5.81 35.59 23.54
C GLY A 12 -5.90 34.35 22.65
N LEU A 13 -5.26 33.24 23.02
CA LEU A 13 -5.47 31.92 22.39
C LEU A 13 -6.78 31.28 22.86
N CYS A 14 -7.27 30.30 22.08
CA CYS A 14 -8.49 29.57 22.42
C CYS A 14 -8.35 28.70 23.70
N CYS A 15 -7.11 28.35 24.08
CA CYS A 15 -6.80 27.65 25.33
C CYS A 15 -5.33 27.88 25.73
N GLN A 16 -5.00 27.55 26.98
CA GLN A 16 -3.62 27.49 27.45
C GLN A 16 -2.86 26.35 26.76
N LEU A 17 -1.61 26.61 26.38
CA LEU A 17 -0.71 25.57 25.92
C LEU A 17 -0.33 24.69 27.11
N SER A 18 -0.68 23.41 27.02
CA SER A 18 -0.48 22.44 28.10
C SER A 18 0.64 21.47 27.77
N PHE A 19 0.42 20.57 26.83
CA PHE A 19 1.39 19.57 26.43
C PHE A 19 1.73 19.72 24.95
N PRO A 20 3.01 19.56 24.57
CA PRO A 20 3.36 19.49 23.16
C PRO A 20 2.62 18.32 22.52
N ALA A 21 2.12 18.54 21.30
CA ALA A 21 1.49 17.47 20.53
C ALA A 21 2.43 16.26 20.47
N PRO A 22 1.92 15.02 20.68
CA PRO A 22 2.73 13.82 20.60
C PRO A 22 3.49 13.82 19.27
N ARG A 23 4.83 13.84 19.33
CA ARG A 23 5.63 13.68 18.12
C ARG A 23 5.60 12.21 17.73
N ILE A 24 5.38 11.96 16.45
CA ILE A 24 5.59 10.64 15.85
C ILE A 24 7.05 10.30 16.14
N ALA A 25 7.31 9.17 16.80
CA ALA A 25 8.67 8.66 16.90
C ALA A 25 9.23 8.59 15.47
N PRO A 26 10.45 9.07 15.20
CA PRO A 26 11.02 8.91 13.87
C PRO A 26 10.88 7.44 13.51
N THR A 27 10.21 7.16 12.39
CA THR A 27 10.27 5.84 11.77
C THR A 27 11.75 5.48 11.75
N ARG A 28 12.09 4.28 12.24
CA ARG A 28 13.48 3.80 12.33
C ARG A 28 14.20 4.20 11.04
N PRO A 29 15.48 4.65 11.12
CA PRO A 29 16.20 5.18 9.97
C PRO A 29 15.92 4.28 8.80
N ASP A 30 15.44 4.92 7.74
CA ASP A 30 14.97 4.28 6.54
C ASP A 30 15.92 3.13 6.18
N LEU A 31 15.43 1.89 6.26
CA LEU A 31 16.26 0.72 5.97
C LEU A 31 16.74 0.74 4.52
N SER A 32 16.10 1.55 3.66
CA SER A 32 16.64 1.85 2.34
C SER A 32 18.05 2.43 2.42
N HIS A 33 18.41 3.20 3.45
CA HIS A 33 19.76 3.73 3.66
C HIS A 33 20.78 2.63 3.90
N ASP A 34 20.44 1.60 4.68
CA ASP A 34 21.30 0.42 4.89
C ASP A 34 21.50 -0.38 3.59
N THR A 35 20.57 -0.24 2.64
CA THR A 35 20.57 -0.94 1.35
C THR A 35 20.67 0.01 0.14
N GLN A 36 21.10 1.27 0.34
CA GLN A 36 20.87 2.37 -0.63
C GLN A 36 21.47 2.10 -2.01
N GLN A 37 22.50 1.23 -2.06
CA GLN A 37 23.15 0.78 -3.29
C GLN A 37 23.01 -0.73 -3.52
N ASN A 38 22.49 -1.48 -2.55
CA ASN A 38 22.35 -2.93 -2.63
C ASN A 38 21.11 -3.43 -1.88
N TRP A 39 20.02 -3.58 -2.63
CA TRP A 39 18.75 -4.13 -2.15
C TRP A 39 18.80 -5.62 -1.83
N GLU A 40 19.83 -6.34 -2.28
CA GLU A 40 19.94 -7.78 -2.10
C GLU A 40 20.51 -8.12 -0.71
N ILE A 41 19.74 -8.84 0.09
CA ILE A 41 20.15 -9.28 1.43
C ILE A 41 20.25 -10.81 1.54
N PRO A 42 21.14 -11.36 2.40
CA PRO A 42 21.16 -12.79 2.67
C PRO A 42 19.86 -13.28 3.32
N ARG A 43 19.25 -14.34 2.77
CA ARG A 43 18.01 -14.93 3.26
C ARG A 43 18.08 -15.35 4.75
N ASN A 44 19.24 -15.77 5.23
CA ASN A 44 19.45 -16.18 6.63
C ASN A 44 19.26 -15.04 7.64
N GLN A 45 19.20 -13.78 7.19
CA GLN A 45 18.86 -12.64 8.05
C GLN A 45 17.35 -12.50 8.26
N LEU A 46 16.53 -13.24 7.52
CA LEU A 46 15.07 -13.18 7.60
C LEU A 46 14.52 -14.37 8.39
N GLN A 47 13.54 -14.09 9.23
CA GLN A 47 12.78 -15.09 9.97
C GLN A 47 11.32 -14.98 9.56
N LEU A 48 10.81 -15.95 8.81
CA LEU A 48 9.37 -16.07 8.53
C LEU A 48 8.68 -16.56 9.81
N LYS A 49 7.62 -15.87 10.24
CA LYS A 49 6.95 -16.16 11.52
C LYS A 49 5.52 -16.63 11.35
N ARG A 50 4.63 -15.77 10.85
CA ARG A 50 3.23 -16.12 10.59
C ARG A 50 2.86 -15.75 9.17
N LYS A 51 2.01 -16.56 8.55
CA LYS A 51 1.42 -16.24 7.26
C LYS A 51 0.42 -15.10 7.43
N LEU A 52 0.48 -14.09 6.57
CA LEU A 52 -0.44 -12.96 6.54
C LEU A 52 -1.54 -13.15 5.49
N GLY A 53 -1.21 -13.80 4.37
CA GLY A 53 -2.19 -14.05 3.31
C GLY A 53 -1.66 -14.97 2.21
N ASP A 54 -2.61 -15.53 1.46
CA ASP A 54 -2.41 -16.24 0.21
C ASP A 54 -2.67 -15.26 -0.94
N GLY A 55 -1.61 -14.77 -1.58
CA GLY A 55 -1.73 -13.98 -2.80
C GLY A 55 -1.84 -14.88 -4.03
N ASN A 56 -2.43 -14.35 -5.11
CA ASN A 56 -2.52 -15.05 -6.40
C ASN A 56 -1.16 -15.51 -6.95
N PHE A 57 -0.09 -14.80 -6.58
CA PHE A 57 1.25 -15.02 -7.09
C PHE A 57 2.22 -15.64 -6.07
N GLY A 58 1.76 -15.81 -4.82
CA GLY A 58 2.53 -16.42 -3.75
C GLY A 58 2.10 -15.94 -2.37
N ASP A 59 2.76 -16.44 -1.33
CA ASP A 59 2.36 -16.20 0.05
C ASP A 59 3.02 -14.94 0.61
N VAL A 60 2.28 -14.19 1.42
CA VAL A 60 2.81 -13.06 2.19
C VAL A 60 2.95 -13.49 3.65
N TRP A 61 4.12 -13.26 4.22
CA TRP A 61 4.45 -13.63 5.59
C TRP A 61 4.82 -12.40 6.41
N TYR A 62 4.42 -12.37 7.66
CA TYR A 62 5.03 -11.53 8.66
C TYR A 62 6.33 -12.20 9.11
N GLY A 63 7.38 -11.41 9.22
CA GLY A 63 8.67 -11.88 9.65
C GLY A 63 9.47 -10.83 10.41
N LYS A 64 10.69 -11.24 10.78
CA LYS A 64 11.69 -10.32 11.35
C LYS A 64 12.97 -10.32 10.52
N TRP A 65 13.48 -9.14 10.22
CA TRP A 65 14.82 -8.95 9.68
C TRP A 65 15.81 -8.69 10.81
N ARG A 66 16.89 -9.49 10.87
CA ARG A 66 17.92 -9.50 11.93
C ARG A 66 17.34 -9.62 13.35
N GLY A 67 16.16 -10.26 13.48
CA GLY A 67 15.43 -10.39 14.74
C GLY A 67 14.84 -9.10 15.31
N MET A 68 15.04 -7.94 14.67
CA MET A 68 14.74 -6.63 15.23
C MET A 68 13.65 -5.86 14.48
N VAL A 69 13.64 -5.93 13.15
CA VAL A 69 12.72 -5.16 12.31
C VAL A 69 11.57 -6.05 11.87
N GLU A 70 10.34 -5.60 12.08
CA GLU A 70 9.15 -6.26 11.58
C GLU A 70 8.96 -5.97 10.09
N VAL A 71 8.75 -7.03 9.30
CA VAL A 71 8.68 -6.92 7.83
C VAL A 71 7.57 -7.81 7.28
N ALA A 72 7.03 -7.41 6.13
CA ALA A 72 6.24 -8.29 5.29
C ALA A 72 7.17 -8.92 4.23
N ILE A 73 7.07 -10.23 4.04
CA ILE A 73 7.90 -11.03 3.14
C ILE A 73 6.97 -11.69 2.14
N LYS A 74 6.95 -11.16 0.91
CA LYS A 74 6.23 -11.76 -0.21
C LYS A 74 7.12 -12.79 -0.87
N THR A 75 6.62 -14.01 -0.97
CA THR A 75 7.32 -15.16 -1.55
C THR A 75 6.75 -15.47 -2.92
N MET A 76 7.58 -15.84 -3.89
CA MET A 76 7.10 -16.44 -5.13
C MET A 76 6.95 -17.95 -4.97
N LYS A 77 5.77 -18.49 -5.33
CA LYS A 77 5.60 -19.95 -5.48
C LYS A 77 6.17 -20.39 -6.84
N PRO A 78 6.92 -21.50 -6.91
CA PRO A 78 7.38 -22.02 -8.20
C PRO A 78 6.20 -22.24 -9.17
N GLY A 79 6.32 -21.73 -10.39
CA GLY A 79 5.33 -21.92 -11.46
C GLY A 79 4.11 -20.98 -11.44
N THR A 80 4.00 -20.02 -10.52
CA THR A 80 2.87 -19.06 -10.50
C THR A 80 3.08 -17.83 -11.36
N MET A 81 4.33 -17.35 -11.47
CA MET A 81 4.71 -16.23 -12.33
C MET A 81 6.17 -16.36 -12.72
N SER A 82 6.59 -15.62 -13.76
CA SER A 82 8.00 -15.61 -14.15
C SER A 82 8.83 -14.80 -13.13
N PRO A 83 10.06 -15.21 -12.81
CA PRO A 83 11.03 -14.42 -12.05
C PRO A 83 11.10 -12.96 -12.49
N GLU A 84 11.10 -12.71 -13.80
CA GLU A 84 11.23 -11.37 -14.38
C GLU A 84 10.07 -10.47 -13.98
N ALA A 85 8.84 -11.00 -13.96
CA ALA A 85 7.66 -10.24 -13.57
C ALA A 85 7.69 -9.85 -12.08
N PHE A 86 8.16 -10.74 -11.22
CA PHE A 86 8.28 -10.49 -9.78
C PHE A 86 9.44 -9.55 -9.46
N LEU A 87 10.56 -9.69 -10.16
CA LEU A 87 11.67 -8.75 -10.07
C LEU A 87 11.27 -7.38 -10.61
N GLY A 88 10.44 -7.33 -11.66
CA GLY A 88 9.83 -6.10 -12.17
C GLY A 88 9.05 -5.34 -11.10
N GLU A 89 8.29 -6.07 -10.26
CA GLU A 89 7.60 -5.52 -9.08
C GLU A 89 8.58 -4.76 -8.17
N ALA A 90 9.66 -5.43 -7.78
CA ALA A 90 10.69 -4.82 -6.96
C ALA A 90 11.37 -3.62 -7.64
N GLN A 91 11.62 -3.66 -8.96
CA GLN A 91 12.27 -2.54 -9.66
C GLN A 91 11.43 -1.27 -9.67
N ILE A 92 10.10 -1.37 -9.74
CA ILE A 92 9.19 -0.23 -9.62
C ILE A 92 9.24 0.31 -8.19
N MET A 93 9.15 -0.57 -7.19
CA MET A 93 9.17 -0.17 -5.79
C MET A 93 10.49 0.49 -5.38
N LYS A 94 11.64 0.07 -5.94
CA LYS A 94 12.95 0.71 -5.71
C LYS A 94 13.00 2.18 -6.11
N GLN A 95 12.16 2.61 -7.05
CA GLN A 95 12.09 3.98 -7.56
C GLN A 95 11.02 4.83 -6.84
N CYS A 96 10.32 4.24 -5.87
CA CYS A 96 9.22 4.87 -5.16
C CYS A 96 9.59 5.09 -3.68
N ASP A 97 9.60 6.35 -3.26
CA ASP A 97 9.74 6.72 -1.86
C ASP A 97 8.69 7.79 -1.52
N HIS A 98 7.62 7.36 -0.85
CA HIS A 98 6.49 8.23 -0.52
C HIS A 98 5.79 7.74 0.75
N PRO A 99 5.37 8.63 1.68
CA PRO A 99 4.74 8.23 2.94
C PRO A 99 3.46 7.40 2.79
N ASN A 100 2.74 7.54 1.68
CA ASN A 100 1.49 6.81 1.41
C ASN A 100 1.62 5.68 0.38
N LEU A 101 2.84 5.23 0.10
CA LEU A 101 3.13 4.02 -0.67
C LEU A 101 3.88 3.03 0.22
N VAL A 102 3.55 1.74 0.10
CA VAL A 102 4.27 0.69 0.84
C VAL A 102 5.73 0.65 0.40
N LYS A 103 6.61 0.81 1.37
CA LYS A 103 8.05 0.91 1.16
C LYS A 103 8.69 -0.47 0.99
N LEU A 104 9.52 -0.59 -0.04
CA LEU A 104 10.46 -1.69 -0.18
C LEU A 104 11.63 -1.49 0.78
N TYR A 105 12.04 -2.55 1.46
CA TYR A 105 13.26 -2.59 2.25
C TYR A 105 14.37 -3.38 1.56
N ALA A 106 14.05 -4.55 1.01
CA ALA A 106 15.06 -5.43 0.42
C ALA A 106 14.44 -6.48 -0.51
N VAL A 107 15.30 -7.22 -1.19
CA VAL A 107 14.96 -8.41 -1.96
C VAL A 107 15.93 -9.55 -1.64
N CYS A 108 15.49 -10.80 -1.86
CA CYS A 108 16.36 -11.98 -1.89
C CYS A 108 16.11 -12.71 -3.21
N THR A 109 17.01 -12.53 -4.17
CA THR A 109 16.84 -13.01 -5.55
C THR A 109 18.01 -13.86 -6.04
N LYS A 110 19.01 -14.14 -5.19
CA LYS A 110 20.15 -15.02 -5.52
C LYS A 110 19.78 -16.49 -5.72
N GLU A 111 18.76 -16.97 -5.00
CA GLU A 111 18.31 -18.36 -5.02
C GLU A 111 16.80 -18.40 -4.79
N GLU A 112 16.12 -19.41 -5.33
CA GLU A 112 14.70 -19.63 -5.06
C GLU A 112 14.47 -20.17 -3.63
N PRO A 113 13.30 -19.89 -3.01
CA PRO A 113 12.21 -19.06 -3.53
C PRO A 113 12.49 -17.56 -3.39
N PHE A 114 12.25 -16.73 -4.42
CA PHE A 114 12.55 -15.30 -4.33
C PHE A 114 11.66 -14.56 -3.33
N TYR A 115 12.25 -13.59 -2.62
CA TYR A 115 11.57 -12.75 -1.63
C TYR A 115 11.60 -11.26 -1.98
N ILE A 116 10.48 -10.59 -1.76
CA ILE A 116 10.36 -9.13 -1.68
C ILE A 116 10.03 -8.77 -0.23
N ILE A 117 10.82 -7.87 0.35
CA ILE A 117 10.72 -7.48 1.75
C ILE A 117 10.26 -6.04 1.82
N THR A 118 9.10 -5.80 2.42
CA THR A 118 8.50 -4.48 2.57
C THR A 118 8.25 -4.16 4.04
N GLU A 119 7.91 -2.90 4.31
CA GLU A 119 7.41 -2.51 5.62
C GLU A 119 6.18 -3.35 6.01
N TYR A 120 6.10 -3.68 7.30
CA TYR A 120 4.95 -4.40 7.85
C TYR A 120 3.86 -3.41 8.27
N MET A 121 2.67 -3.60 7.72
CA MET A 121 1.49 -2.80 8.03
C MET A 121 0.61 -3.57 9.03
N VAL A 122 0.66 -3.15 10.31
CA VAL A 122 0.17 -3.94 11.44
C VAL A 122 -1.31 -4.30 11.38
N ASN A 123 -2.13 -3.43 10.77
CA ASN A 123 -3.58 -3.60 10.66
C ASN A 123 -4.03 -4.24 9.34
N GLY A 124 -3.09 -4.71 8.51
CA GLY A 124 -3.39 -5.46 7.28
C GLY A 124 -4.13 -4.62 6.24
N ALA A 125 -4.95 -5.28 5.40
CA ALA A 125 -5.65 -4.60 4.31
C ALA A 125 -6.83 -3.75 4.81
N LEU A 126 -7.00 -2.58 4.20
CA LEU A 126 -8.03 -1.59 4.50
C LEU A 126 -9.43 -2.19 4.38
N LEU A 127 -9.67 -3.08 3.41
CA LEU A 127 -10.96 -3.76 3.27
C LEU A 127 -11.37 -4.51 4.55
N HIS A 128 -10.45 -5.27 5.15
CA HIS A 128 -10.73 -6.00 6.39
C HIS A 128 -10.85 -5.04 7.57
N TYR A 129 -9.96 -4.04 7.64
CA TYR A 129 -9.97 -3.03 8.68
C TYR A 129 -11.28 -2.22 8.71
N LEU A 130 -11.82 -1.83 7.55
CA LEU A 130 -13.10 -1.13 7.45
C LEU A 130 -14.26 -2.00 7.95
N ARG A 131 -14.24 -3.31 7.67
CA ARG A 131 -15.30 -4.23 8.10
C ARG A 131 -15.26 -4.55 9.58
N SER A 132 -14.07 -4.60 10.19
CA SER A 132 -13.91 -4.89 11.61
C SER A 132 -13.98 -3.64 12.49
N GLU A 133 -13.21 -2.60 12.14
CA GLU A 133 -13.02 -1.41 12.96
C GLU A 133 -13.80 -0.19 12.46
N GLY A 134 -14.37 -0.24 11.25
CA GLY A 134 -14.99 0.92 10.60
C GLY A 134 -16.21 1.49 11.32
N SER A 135 -16.84 0.73 12.22
CA SER A 135 -17.90 1.24 13.11
C SER A 135 -17.39 2.34 14.05
N SER A 136 -16.12 2.25 14.47
CA SER A 136 -15.45 3.21 15.36
C SER A 136 -14.87 4.44 14.65
N LEU A 137 -14.77 4.39 13.32
CA LEU A 137 -14.18 5.48 12.52
C LEU A 137 -15.19 6.60 12.30
N THR A 138 -14.75 7.83 12.55
CA THR A 138 -15.50 9.05 12.22
C THR A 138 -15.43 9.33 10.72
N LEU A 139 -16.38 10.11 10.19
CA LEU A 139 -16.31 10.56 8.80
C LEU A 139 -15.00 11.30 8.50
N GLN A 140 -14.49 12.10 9.45
CA GLN A 140 -13.21 12.78 9.31
C GLN A 140 -12.07 11.79 9.08
N ALA A 141 -11.97 10.72 9.90
CA ALA A 141 -10.95 9.70 9.72
C ALA A 141 -11.06 8.98 8.38
N LEU A 142 -12.28 8.74 7.88
CA LEU A 142 -12.50 8.18 6.54
C LEU A 142 -11.97 9.12 5.44
N VAL A 143 -12.29 10.41 5.52
CA VAL A 143 -11.81 11.43 4.58
C VAL A 143 -10.29 11.56 4.63
N ASP A 144 -9.69 11.51 5.81
CA ASP A 144 -8.23 11.57 5.97
C ASP A 144 -7.54 10.36 5.35
N MET A 145 -8.12 9.16 5.44
CA MET A 145 -7.61 7.97 4.73
C MET A 145 -7.72 8.14 3.21
N CYS A 146 -8.84 8.69 2.70
CA CYS A 146 -8.98 9.00 1.27
C CYS A 146 -7.90 9.97 0.79
N ALA A 147 -7.64 11.05 1.54
CA ALA A 147 -6.63 12.04 1.21
C ALA A 147 -5.21 11.43 1.19
N GLN A 148 -4.88 10.57 2.16
CA GLN A 148 -3.61 9.83 2.17
C GLN A 148 -3.44 8.95 0.93
N ILE A 149 -4.48 8.20 0.53
CA ILE A 149 -4.44 7.35 -0.67
C ILE A 149 -4.27 8.21 -1.93
N ALA A 150 -5.03 9.30 -2.06
CA ALA A 150 -4.91 10.23 -3.19
C ALA A 150 -3.50 10.82 -3.30
N ASN A 151 -2.87 11.16 -2.17
CA ASN A 151 -1.50 11.64 -2.14
C ASN A 151 -0.50 10.60 -2.68
N GLY A 152 -0.68 9.32 -2.30
CA GLY A 152 0.10 8.22 -2.87
C GLY A 152 -0.12 8.03 -4.37
N MET A 153 -1.36 8.13 -4.85
CA MET A 153 -1.70 8.00 -6.27
C MET A 153 -1.20 9.18 -7.11
N MET A 154 -1.21 10.40 -6.57
CA MET A 154 -0.62 11.59 -7.21
C MET A 154 0.88 11.39 -7.46
N TYR A 155 1.61 10.84 -6.48
CA TYR A 155 3.04 10.52 -6.64
C TYR A 155 3.30 9.51 -7.77
N LEU A 156 2.40 8.53 -7.96
CA LEU A 156 2.47 7.56 -9.07
C LEU A 156 2.15 8.23 -10.42
N GLU A 157 1.14 9.11 -10.46
CA GLU A 157 0.76 9.87 -11.66
C GLU A 157 1.95 10.73 -12.16
N GLU A 158 2.62 11.46 -11.27
CA GLU A 158 3.81 12.26 -11.59
C GLU A 158 4.94 11.43 -12.22
N ARG A 159 5.03 10.14 -11.87
CA ARG A 159 6.02 9.19 -12.39
C ARG A 159 5.54 8.39 -13.60
N LYS A 160 4.33 8.68 -14.10
CA LYS A 160 3.69 7.96 -15.21
C LYS A 160 3.55 6.46 -14.91
N LEU A 161 3.29 6.11 -13.65
CA LEU A 161 3.03 4.74 -13.21
C LEU A 161 1.52 4.56 -13.04
N VAL A 162 0.96 3.53 -13.69
CA VAL A 162 -0.46 3.17 -13.58
C VAL A 162 -0.59 1.93 -12.71
N HIS A 163 -1.32 2.03 -11.61
CA HIS A 163 -1.52 0.96 -10.62
C HIS A 163 -2.33 -0.22 -11.16
N ARG A 164 -3.43 0.03 -11.88
CA ARG A 164 -4.30 -0.98 -12.54
C ARG A 164 -5.15 -1.88 -11.64
N ASP A 165 -4.96 -1.84 -10.33
CA ASP A 165 -5.70 -2.66 -9.36
C ASP A 165 -5.91 -1.90 -8.03
N LEU A 166 -6.22 -0.60 -8.12
CA LEU A 166 -6.48 0.19 -6.93
C LEU A 166 -7.84 -0.19 -6.32
N ALA A 167 -7.82 -0.71 -5.09
CA ALA A 167 -8.99 -1.14 -4.34
C ALA A 167 -8.66 -1.25 -2.85
N ALA A 168 -9.66 -1.35 -1.97
CA ALA A 168 -9.42 -1.39 -0.52
C ALA A 168 -8.64 -2.63 -0.07
N ARG A 169 -8.65 -3.71 -0.87
CA ARG A 169 -7.81 -4.91 -0.63
C ARG A 169 -6.31 -4.64 -0.83
N ASN A 170 -5.95 -3.66 -1.65
CA ASN A 170 -4.57 -3.29 -2.00
C ASN A 170 -4.12 -1.98 -1.34
N VAL A 171 -4.86 -1.52 -0.32
CA VAL A 171 -4.41 -0.47 0.59
C VAL A 171 -4.17 -1.12 1.94
N LEU A 172 -3.02 -0.86 2.56
CA LEU A 172 -2.65 -1.41 3.86
C LEU A 172 -2.72 -0.34 4.95
N VAL A 173 -3.05 -0.77 6.17
CA VAL A 173 -3.29 0.09 7.34
C VAL A 173 -2.18 -0.14 8.37
N GLY A 174 -1.52 0.95 8.75
CA GLY A 174 -0.47 1.00 9.76
C GLY A 174 -1.01 1.45 11.11
N ASP A 175 -0.12 1.95 11.95
CA ASP A 175 -0.49 2.54 13.25
C ASP A 175 -1.34 3.81 13.09
N LYS A 176 -2.06 4.15 14.17
CA LYS A 176 -2.78 5.42 14.26
C LYS A 176 -1.84 6.54 14.69
N ILE A 177 -1.84 7.64 13.95
CA ILE A 177 -1.13 8.87 14.29
C ILE A 177 -2.17 9.93 14.60
N SER A 178 -2.11 10.50 15.81
CA SER A 178 -3.10 11.49 16.27
C SER A 178 -4.55 11.02 16.13
N GLY A 179 -4.79 9.71 16.31
CA GLY A 179 -6.11 9.08 16.21
C GLY A 179 -6.53 8.65 14.79
N VAL A 180 -5.76 9.00 13.76
CA VAL A 180 -6.05 8.65 12.36
C VAL A 180 -5.16 7.51 11.89
N PRO A 181 -5.70 6.43 11.28
CA PRO A 181 -4.89 5.36 10.71
C PRO A 181 -3.99 5.86 9.58
N VAL A 182 -2.72 5.47 9.59
CA VAL A 182 -1.85 5.63 8.43
C VAL A 182 -2.24 4.61 7.38
N VAL A 183 -2.49 5.05 6.15
CA VAL A 183 -2.80 4.16 5.03
C VAL A 183 -1.78 4.32 3.91
N LYS A 184 -1.42 3.19 3.31
CA LYS A 184 -0.44 3.12 2.21
C LYS A 184 -0.94 2.22 1.09
N VAL A 185 -0.79 2.68 -0.14
CA VAL A 185 -1.09 1.89 -1.33
C VAL A 185 -0.03 0.81 -1.50
N ALA A 186 -0.47 -0.42 -1.72
CA ALA A 186 0.35 -1.62 -1.86
C ALA A 186 0.14 -2.26 -3.24
N ASP A 187 0.90 -3.32 -3.56
CA ASP A 187 0.81 -4.08 -4.81
C ASP A 187 0.88 -3.23 -6.11
N PHE A 188 1.33 -1.98 -6.01
CA PHE A 188 1.63 -1.11 -7.15
C PHE A 188 2.88 -1.56 -7.91
N GLY A 189 3.56 -2.65 -7.54
CA GLY A 189 4.61 -3.19 -8.38
C GLY A 189 4.09 -4.07 -9.53
N LEU A 190 2.78 -4.38 -9.57
CA LEU A 190 2.12 -4.82 -10.81
C LEU A 190 1.77 -3.63 -11.73
N ALA A 191 2.03 -2.39 -11.27
CA ALA A 191 1.94 -1.22 -12.12
C ALA A 191 2.87 -1.37 -13.31
N ARG A 192 2.57 -0.65 -14.38
CA ARG A 192 3.49 -0.53 -15.52
C ARG A 192 3.71 0.93 -15.84
N LYS A 193 4.93 1.24 -16.27
CA LYS A 193 5.27 2.55 -16.80
C LYS A 193 4.52 2.75 -18.10
N LEU A 194 3.92 3.92 -18.28
CA LEU A 194 3.38 4.32 -19.58
C LEU A 194 4.56 4.42 -20.56
N MET A 195 4.67 3.47 -21.49
CA MET A 195 5.42 3.66 -22.73
C MET A 195 4.48 4.31 -23.75
N GLU A 196 5.00 5.18 -24.61
CA GLU A 196 4.21 6.04 -25.50
C GLU A 196 3.36 5.25 -26.53
N GLU A 197 3.50 3.93 -26.63
CA GLU A 197 2.82 3.10 -27.65
C GLU A 197 2.13 1.81 -27.13
N ASP A 198 2.15 1.50 -25.83
CA ASP A 198 1.65 0.20 -25.36
C ASP A 198 0.16 0.24 -24.93
N ILE A 199 -0.73 0.20 -25.93
CA ILE A 199 -2.08 -0.37 -25.77
C ILE A 199 -1.87 -1.86 -25.51
N TYR A 200 -2.17 -2.32 -24.29
CA TYR A 200 -2.09 -3.75 -23.99
C TYR A 200 -3.37 -4.45 -24.45
N GLU A 201 -3.21 -5.43 -25.34
CA GLU A 201 -4.22 -6.46 -25.56
C GLU A 201 -4.32 -7.33 -24.29
N ALA A 202 -5.45 -7.22 -23.59
CA ALA A 202 -5.75 -8.08 -22.45
C ALA A 202 -5.61 -9.55 -22.86
N ARG A 203 -4.66 -10.28 -22.25
CA ARG A 203 -4.59 -11.75 -22.37
C ARG A 203 -5.96 -12.31 -22.01
N THR A 204 -6.61 -12.94 -22.99
CA THR A 204 -7.87 -13.66 -22.84
C THR A 204 -7.77 -14.66 -21.67
N GLY A 205 -8.61 -14.49 -20.65
CA GLY A 205 -8.73 -15.41 -19.50
C GLY A 205 -8.13 -14.95 -18.17
N ALA A 206 -7.58 -13.74 -18.05
CA ALA A 206 -7.17 -13.20 -16.75
C ALA A 206 -8.39 -12.76 -15.92
N LYS A 207 -8.55 -13.28 -14.69
CA LYS A 207 -9.57 -12.81 -13.73
C LYS A 207 -9.33 -11.33 -13.46
N PHE A 208 -10.29 -10.50 -13.83
CA PHE A 208 -10.13 -9.07 -13.87
C PHE A 208 -11.02 -8.40 -12.81
N PRO A 209 -10.56 -7.36 -12.09
CA PRO A 209 -11.35 -6.70 -11.04
C PRO A 209 -12.39 -5.77 -11.67
N ILE A 210 -13.37 -6.35 -12.36
CA ILE A 210 -14.35 -5.66 -13.22
C ILE A 210 -15.06 -4.51 -12.50
N LYS A 211 -15.42 -4.69 -11.22
CA LYS A 211 -16.11 -3.68 -10.41
C LYS A 211 -15.26 -2.43 -10.12
N TRP A 212 -13.94 -2.52 -10.21
CA TRP A 212 -13.02 -1.39 -10.00
C TRP A 212 -12.47 -0.82 -11.30
N THR A 213 -12.79 -1.42 -12.45
CA THR A 213 -12.15 -1.03 -13.70
C THR A 213 -12.99 -0.03 -14.47
N ALA A 214 -12.33 1.01 -14.96
CA ALA A 214 -12.89 1.95 -15.91
C ALA A 214 -13.38 1.27 -17.21
N PRO A 215 -14.45 1.76 -17.84
CA PRO A 215 -15.02 1.17 -19.04
C PRO A 215 -14.00 0.99 -20.17
N GLU A 216 -13.16 1.99 -20.45
CA GLU A 216 -12.14 1.94 -21.50
C GLU A 216 -11.04 0.91 -21.23
N ALA A 217 -10.71 0.68 -19.95
CA ALA A 217 -9.76 -0.35 -19.56
C ALA A 217 -10.40 -1.76 -19.65
N ALA A 218 -11.69 -1.89 -19.35
CA ALA A 218 -12.41 -3.15 -19.45
C ALA A 218 -12.72 -3.56 -20.90
N THR A 219 -13.05 -2.62 -21.78
CA THR A 219 -13.44 -2.90 -23.18
C THR A 219 -12.27 -2.90 -24.14
N CYS A 220 -11.29 -2.01 -23.95
CA CYS A 220 -10.19 -1.80 -24.89
C CYS A 220 -8.81 -2.16 -24.31
N GLY A 221 -8.71 -2.53 -23.02
CA GLY A 221 -7.41 -2.76 -22.37
C GLY A 221 -6.60 -1.47 -22.13
N ASN A 222 -7.23 -0.30 -22.25
CA ASN A 222 -6.58 1.00 -22.14
C ASN A 222 -6.39 1.44 -20.69
N PHE A 223 -5.34 0.95 -20.03
CA PHE A 223 -4.98 1.37 -18.67
C PHE A 223 -4.21 2.68 -18.67
N THR A 224 -4.74 3.67 -17.97
CA THR A 224 -4.16 5.01 -17.84
C THR A 224 -4.24 5.49 -16.39
N VAL A 225 -3.59 6.63 -16.10
CA VAL A 225 -3.79 7.31 -14.81
C VAL A 225 -5.26 7.68 -14.59
N LYS A 226 -6.05 7.88 -15.66
CA LYS A 226 -7.49 8.18 -15.54
C LYS A 226 -8.32 6.92 -15.25
N SER A 227 -7.88 5.75 -15.71
CA SER A 227 -8.50 4.50 -15.25
C SER A 227 -8.23 4.24 -13.76
N ASP A 228 -7.07 4.64 -13.23
CA ASP A 228 -6.82 4.59 -11.78
C ASP A 228 -7.68 5.60 -11.00
N VAL A 229 -7.97 6.78 -11.56
CA VAL A 229 -8.92 7.74 -10.98
C VAL A 229 -10.33 7.15 -10.88
N TRP A 230 -10.76 6.38 -11.88
CA TRP A 230 -12.01 5.61 -11.78
C TRP A 230 -11.97 4.62 -10.63
N SER A 231 -10.92 3.80 -10.54
CA SER A 231 -10.74 2.84 -9.45
C SER A 231 -10.72 3.52 -8.08
N TYR A 232 -10.12 4.72 -7.98
CA TYR A 232 -10.16 5.54 -6.77
C TYR A 232 -11.59 5.95 -6.40
N GLY A 233 -12.45 6.29 -7.38
CA GLY A 233 -13.86 6.55 -7.14
C GLY A 233 -14.60 5.35 -6.51
N ILE A 234 -14.30 4.14 -6.97
CA ILE A 234 -14.85 2.90 -6.39
C ILE A 234 -14.27 2.63 -4.99
N LEU A 235 -12.99 2.94 -4.77
CA LEU A 235 -12.36 2.86 -3.46
C LEU A 235 -12.99 3.85 -2.45
N LEU A 236 -13.35 5.07 -2.89
CA LEU A 236 -14.11 6.01 -2.05
C LEU A 236 -15.45 5.41 -1.61
N TYR A 237 -16.15 4.72 -2.51
CA TYR A 237 -17.36 3.98 -2.17
C TYR A 237 -17.08 2.91 -1.11
N GLU A 238 -16.04 2.09 -1.29
CA GLU A 238 -15.66 1.08 -0.28
C GLU A 238 -15.38 1.71 1.09
N ILE A 239 -14.67 2.84 1.13
CA ILE A 239 -14.32 3.52 2.39
C ILE A 239 -15.57 4.05 3.09
N ILE A 240 -16.43 4.79 2.38
CA ILE A 240 -17.63 5.41 2.97
C ILE A 240 -18.68 4.37 3.38
N THR A 241 -18.77 3.26 2.64
CA THR A 241 -19.67 2.14 2.97
C THR A 241 -19.06 1.13 3.93
N LYS A 242 -17.86 1.38 4.45
CA LYS A 242 -17.17 0.51 5.42
C LYS A 242 -16.90 -0.91 4.88
N GLY A 243 -16.47 -0.98 3.63
CA GLY A 243 -16.03 -2.19 2.95
C GLY A 243 -17.17 -3.00 2.32
N GLN A 244 -18.30 -2.38 1.98
CA GLN A 244 -19.31 -3.06 1.16
C GLN A 244 -18.77 -3.34 -0.23
N VAL A 245 -19.28 -4.42 -0.83
CA VAL A 245 -18.93 -4.77 -2.21
C VAL A 245 -19.62 -3.76 -3.14
N PRO A 246 -18.89 -3.13 -4.07
CA PRO A 246 -19.49 -2.23 -5.06
C PRO A 246 -20.57 -2.93 -5.89
N TYR A 247 -21.57 -2.16 -6.34
CA TYR A 247 -22.70 -2.64 -7.14
C TYR A 247 -23.43 -3.83 -6.47
N PRO A 248 -24.05 -3.61 -5.30
CA PRO A 248 -24.79 -4.67 -4.62
C PRO A 248 -26.03 -5.06 -5.44
N GLY A 249 -26.23 -6.36 -5.67
CA GLY A 249 -27.37 -6.89 -6.42
C GLY A 249 -27.11 -7.16 -7.90
N ASP A 250 -26.03 -6.63 -8.47
CA ASP A 250 -25.63 -6.94 -9.84
C ASP A 250 -24.79 -8.24 -9.88
N ASN A 251 -25.27 -9.24 -10.63
CA ASN A 251 -24.50 -10.43 -10.99
C ASN A 251 -23.45 -10.08 -12.07
N ILE A 252 -22.50 -9.22 -11.73
CA ILE A 252 -21.34 -8.97 -12.59
C ILE A 252 -20.40 -10.17 -12.39
N ILE A 253 -20.47 -11.11 -13.33
CA ILE A 253 -19.63 -12.31 -13.36
C ILE A 253 -18.20 -11.87 -13.71
N ALA A 254 -17.23 -12.29 -12.89
CA ALA A 254 -15.80 -12.09 -13.11
C ALA A 254 -15.17 -13.26 -13.88
#